data_AF-A0A180EP48-F1
#
_entry.id   AF-A0A180EP48-F1
#
_cell.length_a   1.000
_cell.length_b   1.000
_cell.length_c   1.000
_cell.angle_alpha   90.00
_cell.angle_beta   90.00
_cell.angle_gamma   90.00
#
_symmetry.space_group_name_H-M   'P 1'
#
loop_
_entity.id
_entity.type
_entity.pdbx_description
1 polymer ?
#
loop_
_entity_poly.entity_id
_entity_poly.type
_entity_poly.pdbx_seq_one_letter_code
_entity_poly.pdbx_strand_id
1 'polypeptide(L)'
;MPNRLTRLTTLLTQLQARKLVTAQQLAEAHGVSVRTIYRDVRTLEEAGVPVINVEGKGYSLVEGYRMPPVMFTEAEAAALITAETLVRANRDASLVEAYRAATTKLRAILPGAAKDRSELLAARLQSRDNPEARRTSVHLMDVQHAITHHHLCHLAYVSESGHRSERVIEPFAVYTSGGNWIVIARCRTKADFRAFRLDRIQQFRELAEHFEPHRMTLEDYLRECRKNYYRTPDIGLSLRGGNFGASPKNEDMTTQQISDFPVVGISVRTSNADPQAAAAAIGGLWQRLLGDNLATQIPNKVDGTIYCVYTDYESDHTGEYLTVLGYRVTSLDAVPEGFTGITVPGGQFAQFTCKGDLQQGVVYQAWRDIWATDLNRAYRADFEVYGVKAMNPQAAEVEIFVGVNA
;
A
#
# COMPACT_ATOMS: atom_id res chain seq x y z
N MET A 1 27.43 18.41 36.81
CA MET A 1 28.42 18.14 35.74
C MET A 1 27.75 17.30 34.67
N PRO A 2 27.96 17.56 33.38
CA PRO A 2 27.33 16.78 32.31
C PRO A 2 27.73 15.30 32.39
N ASN A 3 26.74 14.42 32.23
CA ASN A 3 26.93 12.96 32.17
C ASN A 3 27.99 12.61 31.10
N ARG A 4 28.88 11.65 31.40
CA ARG A 4 29.99 11.27 30.50
C ARG A 4 29.51 10.87 29.11
N LEU A 5 28.36 10.18 29.00
CA LEU A 5 27.76 9.81 27.71
C LEU A 5 27.36 11.06 26.90
N THR A 6 26.70 12.02 27.53
CA THR A 6 26.33 13.31 26.93
C THR A 6 27.56 14.09 26.49
N ARG A 7 28.66 14.02 27.24
CA ARG A 7 29.92 14.68 26.86
C ARG A 7 30.57 14.01 25.65
N LEU A 8 30.58 12.68 25.58
CA LEU A 8 31.12 11.94 24.43
C LEU A 8 30.35 12.24 23.13
N THR A 9 29.02 12.23 23.18
CA THR A 9 28.18 12.54 22.00
C THR A 9 28.34 14.00 21.55
N THR A 10 28.49 14.92 22.50
CA THR A 10 28.72 16.34 22.17
C THR A 10 30.13 16.58 21.63
N LEU A 11 31.14 15.90 22.17
CA LEU A 11 32.52 15.97 21.68
C LEU A 11 32.60 15.45 20.22
N LEU A 12 31.96 14.32 19.92
CA LEU A 12 31.85 13.79 18.56
C LEU A 12 31.19 14.79 17.60
N THR A 13 30.08 15.40 18.01
CA THR A 13 29.36 16.41 17.20
C THR A 13 30.23 17.64 16.93
N GLN A 14 31.03 18.07 17.92
CA GLN A 14 31.94 19.22 17.77
C GLN A 14 33.11 18.91 16.80
N LEU A 15 33.65 17.69 16.84
CA LEU A 15 34.68 17.23 15.89
C LEU A 15 34.13 17.02 14.47
N GLN A 16 32.84 16.71 14.32
CA GLN A 16 32.15 16.66 13.01
C GLN A 16 31.88 18.05 12.43
N ALA A 17 31.59 19.02 13.28
CA ALA A 17 31.22 20.37 12.86
C ALA A 17 32.41 21.28 12.52
N ARG A 18 33.61 20.97 13.03
CA ARG A 18 34.80 21.81 12.87
C ARG A 18 35.97 21.01 12.32
N LYS A 19 36.72 21.62 11.40
CA LYS A 19 37.91 20.99 10.79
C LYS A 19 39.07 20.76 11.79
N LEU A 20 39.06 21.41 12.96
CA LEU A 20 40.11 21.26 13.99
C LEU A 20 39.64 21.90 15.32
N VAL A 21 39.80 21.20 16.46
CA VAL A 21 39.46 21.71 17.81
C VAL A 21 40.50 21.30 18.85
N THR A 22 40.95 22.21 19.72
CA THR A 22 41.97 21.88 20.74
C THR A 22 41.38 21.19 21.97
N ALA A 23 42.21 20.44 22.69
CA ALA A 23 41.81 19.79 23.93
C ALA A 23 41.40 20.79 25.03
N GLN A 24 42.04 21.96 25.08
CA GLN A 24 41.67 23.06 25.95
C GLN A 24 40.29 23.62 25.63
N GLN A 25 39.98 23.85 24.34
CA GLN A 25 38.66 24.33 23.92
C GLN A 25 37.54 23.36 24.29
N LEU A 26 37.78 22.06 24.11
CA LEU A 26 36.84 21.02 24.52
C LEU A 26 36.69 20.97 26.05
N ALA A 27 37.78 21.11 26.79
CA ALA A 27 37.78 21.07 28.25
C ALA A 27 36.95 22.23 28.84
N GLU A 28 37.17 23.44 28.32
CA GLU A 28 36.45 24.65 28.71
C GLU A 28 34.96 24.57 28.34
N ALA A 29 34.64 24.16 27.10
CA ALA A 29 33.26 24.02 26.63
C ALA A 29 32.42 23.02 27.46
N HIS A 30 33.07 22.01 28.05
CA HIS A 30 32.41 20.97 28.84
C HIS A 30 32.60 21.13 30.36
N GLY A 31 33.33 22.15 30.80
CA GLY A 31 33.63 22.41 32.21
C GLY A 31 34.41 21.27 32.89
N VAL A 32 35.33 20.62 32.18
CA VAL A 32 36.13 19.47 32.67
C VAL A 32 37.62 19.71 32.45
N SER A 33 38.47 18.88 33.06
CA SER A 33 39.92 18.96 32.84
C SER A 33 40.32 18.48 31.43
N VAL A 34 41.44 18.99 30.91
CA VAL A 34 42.04 18.52 29.65
C VAL A 34 42.34 17.02 29.69
N ARG A 35 42.77 16.50 30.84
CA ARG A 35 43.00 15.05 31.04
C ARG A 35 41.72 14.23 30.88
N THR A 36 40.56 14.79 31.23
CA THR A 36 39.25 14.16 31.01
C THR A 36 38.89 14.12 29.54
N ILE A 37 39.17 15.19 28.79
CA ILE A 37 38.99 15.22 27.33
C ILE A 37 39.87 14.20 26.63
N TYR A 38 41.16 14.09 26.99
CA TYR A 38 42.04 13.05 26.43
C TYR A 38 41.50 11.64 26.66
N ARG A 39 40.95 11.37 27.85
CA ARG A 39 40.33 10.07 28.15
C ARG A 39 39.05 9.84 27.34
N ASP A 40 38.25 10.87 27.12
CA ASP A 40 36.99 10.75 26.38
C ASP A 40 37.22 10.67 24.85
N VAL A 41 38.22 11.37 24.30
CA VAL A 41 38.66 11.19 22.91
C VAL A 41 39.13 9.75 22.70
N ARG A 42 39.94 9.20 23.61
CA ARG A 42 40.34 7.80 23.55
C ARG A 42 39.15 6.84 23.59
N THR A 43 38.11 7.15 24.35
CA THR A 43 36.85 6.37 24.35
C THR A 43 36.09 6.45 23.02
N LEU A 44 36.14 7.58 22.30
CA LEU A 44 35.57 7.69 20.95
C LEU A 44 36.40 6.91 19.92
N GLU A 45 37.74 6.96 20.02
CA GLU A 45 38.64 6.14 19.20
C GLU A 45 38.40 4.65 19.43
N GLU A 46 38.28 4.22 20.69
CA GLU A 46 37.90 2.86 21.10
C GLU A 46 36.50 2.46 20.56
N ALA A 47 35.61 3.42 20.29
CA ALA A 47 34.28 3.22 19.71
C ALA A 47 34.22 3.28 18.16
N GLY A 48 35.38 3.30 17.50
CA GLY A 48 35.47 3.26 16.02
C GLY A 48 35.29 4.62 15.33
N VAL A 49 35.39 5.72 16.07
CA VAL A 49 35.44 7.07 15.49
C VAL A 49 36.89 7.40 15.12
N PRO A 50 37.21 7.71 13.84
CA PRO A 50 38.57 8.00 13.39
C PRO A 50 38.93 9.46 13.70
N VAL A 51 39.23 9.71 14.97
CA VAL A 51 39.78 10.98 15.44
C VAL A 51 41.29 10.99 15.16
N ILE A 52 41.79 12.08 14.58
CA ILE A 52 43.22 12.34 14.36
C ILE A 52 43.72 13.41 15.32
N ASN A 53 44.87 13.18 15.92
CA ASN A 53 45.61 14.20 16.66
C ASN A 53 46.58 14.89 15.70
N VAL A 54 46.38 16.18 15.47
CA VAL A 54 47.31 17.02 14.73
C VAL A 54 48.23 17.66 15.76
N GLU A 55 49.47 17.20 15.80
CA GLU A 55 50.46 17.56 16.83
C GLU A 55 50.59 19.09 16.98
N GLY A 56 50.45 19.57 18.22
CA GLY A 56 50.47 21.00 18.56
C GLY A 56 49.25 21.82 18.11
N LYS A 57 48.28 21.23 17.39
CA LYS A 57 47.13 21.93 16.78
C LYS A 57 45.77 21.47 17.30
N GLY A 58 45.62 20.21 17.72
CA GLY A 58 44.38 19.69 18.31
C GLY A 58 43.83 18.47 17.57
N TYR A 59 42.53 18.22 17.74
CA TYR A 59 41.83 17.04 17.21
C TYR A 59 40.97 17.39 15.99
N SER A 60 40.90 16.46 15.03
CA SER A 60 39.98 16.50 13.89
C SER A 60 39.47 15.09 13.59
N LEU A 61 38.46 14.96 12.73
CA LEU A 61 38.16 13.71 12.06
C LEU A 61 38.98 13.58 10.77
N VAL A 62 39.20 12.35 10.32
CA VAL A 62 39.76 12.07 8.98
C VAL A 62 38.88 12.75 7.91
N GLU A 63 39.50 13.41 6.94
CA GLU A 63 38.79 14.12 5.86
C GLU A 63 37.89 13.15 5.05
N GLY A 64 36.62 13.50 4.88
CA GLY A 64 35.63 12.65 4.20
C GLY A 64 34.92 11.61 5.08
N TYR A 65 35.22 11.53 6.38
CA TYR A 65 34.48 10.67 7.31
C TYR A 65 33.02 11.12 7.42
N ARG A 66 32.08 10.32 6.89
CA ARG A 66 30.63 10.49 7.00
C ARG A 66 29.95 9.21 7.50
N MET A 67 29.08 9.42 8.47
CA MET A 67 28.34 8.49 9.34
C MET A 67 29.19 7.69 10.36
N PRO A 68 28.85 7.77 11.67
CA PRO A 68 29.34 6.79 12.64
C PRO A 68 28.89 5.38 12.23
N PRO A 69 29.56 4.30 12.69
CA PRO A 69 29.12 2.94 12.44
C PRO A 69 27.66 2.78 12.90
N VAL A 70 26.75 2.56 11.95
CA VAL A 70 25.35 2.26 12.24
C VAL A 70 25.30 0.80 12.67
N MET A 71 25.10 0.58 13.96
CA MET A 71 24.88 -0.77 14.49
C MET A 71 23.44 -1.18 14.18
N PHE A 72 23.28 -2.10 13.24
CA PHE A 72 21.99 -2.76 13.02
C PHE A 72 21.79 -3.84 14.07
N THR A 73 20.60 -3.87 14.65
CA THR A 73 20.10 -5.04 15.36
C THR A 73 19.86 -6.19 14.39
N GLU A 74 19.79 -7.41 14.90
CA GLU A 74 19.46 -8.59 14.09
C GLU A 74 18.10 -8.44 13.38
N ALA A 75 17.12 -7.82 14.05
CA ALA A 75 15.80 -7.57 13.49
C ALA A 75 15.83 -6.56 12.32
N GLU A 76 16.61 -5.48 12.43
CA GLU A 76 16.73 -4.49 11.36
C GLU A 76 17.48 -5.07 10.15
N ALA A 77 18.52 -5.86 10.38
CA ALA A 77 19.24 -6.56 9.30
C ALA A 77 18.32 -7.56 8.58
N ALA A 78 17.54 -8.34 9.34
CA ALA A 78 16.55 -9.27 8.79
C ALA A 78 15.46 -8.56 7.98
N ALA A 79 14.97 -7.41 8.44
CA ALA A 79 13.96 -6.62 7.73
C ALA A 79 14.47 -6.11 6.37
N LEU A 80 15.69 -5.54 6.33
CA LEU A 80 16.31 -5.01 5.11
C LEU A 80 16.55 -6.12 4.05
N ILE A 81 16.89 -7.31 4.50
CA ILE A 81 17.12 -8.46 3.62
C ILE A 81 15.82 -9.11 3.17
N THR A 82 14.81 -9.13 4.03
CA THR A 82 13.46 -9.54 3.64
C THR A 82 12.94 -8.64 2.52
N ALA A 83 13.13 -7.33 2.65
CA ALA A 83 12.81 -6.37 1.60
C ALA A 83 13.60 -6.63 0.30
N GLU A 84 14.84 -7.13 0.36
CA GLU A 84 15.59 -7.54 -0.84
C GLU A 84 14.86 -8.62 -1.65
N THR A 85 14.28 -9.61 -0.98
CA THR A 85 13.52 -10.67 -1.66
C THR A 85 12.24 -10.14 -2.31
N LEU A 86 11.58 -9.17 -1.70
CA LEU A 86 10.42 -8.50 -2.28
C LEU A 86 10.80 -7.64 -3.48
N VAL A 87 11.85 -6.81 -3.34
CA VAL A 87 12.32 -5.92 -4.41
C VAL A 87 12.85 -6.73 -5.60
N ARG A 88 13.50 -7.87 -5.38
CA ARG A 88 13.96 -8.77 -6.46
C ARG A 88 12.83 -9.25 -7.37
N ALA A 89 11.61 -9.39 -6.84
CA ALA A 89 10.42 -9.73 -7.62
C ALA A 89 9.85 -8.54 -8.40
N ASN A 90 10.32 -7.31 -8.19
CA ASN A 90 9.82 -6.14 -8.90
C ASN A 90 10.10 -6.23 -10.41
N ARG A 91 9.21 -5.66 -11.22
CA ARG A 91 9.32 -5.70 -12.69
C ARG A 91 10.11 -4.54 -13.29
N ASP A 92 10.54 -3.58 -12.48
CA ASP A 92 11.44 -2.52 -12.94
C ASP A 92 12.91 -2.87 -12.64
N ALA A 93 13.76 -2.89 -13.67
CA ALA A 93 15.17 -3.25 -13.53
C ALA A 93 15.99 -2.20 -12.77
N SER A 94 15.70 -0.91 -12.97
CA SER A 94 16.46 0.19 -12.35
C SER A 94 16.33 0.15 -10.83
N LEU A 95 15.14 -0.16 -10.30
CA LEU A 95 14.93 -0.36 -8.87
C LEU A 95 15.70 -1.56 -8.34
N VAL A 96 15.63 -2.70 -9.04
CA VAL A 96 16.30 -3.94 -8.62
C VAL A 96 17.82 -3.73 -8.54
N GLU A 97 18.40 -3.06 -9.53
CA GLU A 97 19.83 -2.78 -9.60
C GLU A 97 20.28 -1.79 -8.51
N ALA A 98 19.54 -0.68 -8.33
CA ALA A 98 19.84 0.30 -7.29
C ALA A 98 19.75 -0.34 -5.89
N TYR A 99 18.71 -1.15 -5.63
CA TYR A 99 18.55 -1.83 -4.36
C TYR A 99 19.66 -2.86 -4.12
N ARG A 100 20.05 -3.65 -5.14
CA ARG A 100 21.18 -4.58 -5.05
C ARG A 100 22.49 -3.88 -4.72
N ALA A 101 22.76 -2.73 -5.32
CA ALA A 101 23.96 -1.95 -5.02
C ALA A 101 23.95 -1.43 -3.57
N ALA A 102 22.79 -0.99 -3.07
CA ALA A 102 22.61 -0.54 -1.69
C ALA A 102 22.78 -1.70 -0.69
N THR A 103 22.15 -2.85 -0.92
CA THR A 103 22.26 -4.00 -0.01
C THR A 103 23.66 -4.60 0.01
N THR A 104 24.40 -4.55 -1.09
CA THR A 104 25.82 -4.97 -1.11
C THR A 104 26.65 -4.13 -0.14
N LYS A 105 26.43 -2.81 -0.10
CA LYS A 105 27.10 -1.90 0.85
C LYS A 105 26.64 -2.14 2.29
N LEU A 106 25.35 -2.40 2.51
CA LEU A 106 24.79 -2.72 3.82
C LEU A 106 25.35 -4.04 4.38
N ARG A 107 25.43 -5.09 3.56
CA ARG A 107 26.02 -6.38 3.97
C ARG A 107 27.49 -6.25 4.35
N ALA A 108 28.22 -5.30 3.77
CA ALA A 108 29.62 -5.06 4.08
C ALA A 108 29.84 -4.46 5.49
N ILE A 109 28.81 -3.87 6.10
CA ILE A 109 28.89 -3.25 7.44
C ILE A 109 28.22 -4.09 8.54
N LEU A 110 27.63 -5.25 8.21
CA LEU A 110 27.00 -6.14 9.20
C LEU A 110 28.05 -7.00 9.94
N PRO A 111 27.94 -7.16 11.28
CA PRO A 111 28.77 -8.10 12.05
C PRO A 111 28.56 -9.56 11.61
N GLY A 112 29.60 -10.39 11.71
CA GLY A 112 29.61 -11.77 11.15
C GLY A 112 28.38 -12.63 11.47
N ALA A 113 27.99 -12.75 12.74
CA ALA A 113 26.82 -13.54 13.11
C ALA A 113 25.50 -13.00 12.54
N ALA A 114 25.36 -11.67 12.43
CA ALA A 114 24.18 -11.04 11.82
C ALA A 114 24.16 -11.27 10.31
N LYS A 115 25.34 -11.25 9.66
CA LYS A 115 25.52 -11.53 8.23
C LYS A 115 25.18 -12.99 7.87
N ASP A 116 25.63 -13.96 8.66
CA ASP A 116 25.36 -15.39 8.40
C ASP A 116 23.86 -15.71 8.53
N ARG A 117 23.20 -15.20 9.58
CA ARG A 117 21.75 -15.37 9.79
C ARG A 117 20.94 -14.69 8.69
N SER A 118 21.38 -13.52 8.30
CA SER A 118 20.86 -12.75 7.18
C SER A 118 20.93 -13.50 5.84
N GLU A 119 22.05 -14.14 5.54
CA GLU A 119 22.21 -14.99 4.34
C GLU A 119 21.34 -16.24 4.40
N LEU A 120 21.27 -16.89 5.56
CA LEU A 120 20.36 -18.01 5.78
C LEU A 120 18.89 -17.61 5.57
N LEU A 121 18.45 -16.48 6.11
CA LEU A 121 17.09 -15.97 5.92
C LEU A 121 16.80 -15.68 4.44
N ALA A 122 17.73 -15.03 3.73
CA ALA A 122 17.60 -14.78 2.30
C ALA A 122 17.39 -16.08 1.50
N ALA A 123 18.09 -17.16 1.86
CA ALA A 123 17.96 -18.47 1.23
C ALA A 123 16.63 -19.20 1.56
N ARG A 124 15.89 -18.74 2.57
CA ARG A 124 14.62 -19.32 3.03
C ARG A 124 13.38 -18.51 2.63
N LEU A 125 13.57 -17.36 2.00
CA LEU A 125 12.49 -16.48 1.57
C LEU A 125 12.23 -16.61 0.06
N GLN A 126 10.95 -16.66 -0.32
CA GLN A 126 10.53 -16.67 -1.71
C GLN A 126 9.34 -15.71 -1.90
N SER A 127 9.39 -14.84 -2.91
CA SER A 127 8.23 -14.08 -3.39
C SER A 127 7.62 -14.79 -4.61
N ARG A 128 6.29 -14.78 -4.70
CA ARG A 128 5.51 -15.37 -5.80
C ARG A 128 4.97 -14.34 -6.80
N ASP A 129 5.21 -13.05 -6.59
CA ASP A 129 4.59 -11.98 -7.40
C ASP A 129 5.16 -11.88 -8.83
N ASN A 130 6.37 -12.41 -9.04
CA ASN A 130 7.06 -12.43 -10.33
C ASN A 130 7.97 -13.67 -10.44
N PRO A 131 7.39 -14.89 -10.53
CA PRO A 131 8.14 -16.14 -10.47
C PRO A 131 9.14 -16.29 -11.61
N GLU A 132 8.86 -15.66 -12.75
CA GLU A 132 9.72 -15.67 -13.94
C GLU A 132 10.77 -14.54 -13.94
N ALA A 133 10.84 -13.73 -12.89
CA ALA A 133 11.74 -12.58 -12.79
C ALA A 133 11.70 -11.65 -14.03
N ARG A 134 10.52 -11.50 -14.65
CA ARG A 134 10.36 -10.63 -15.83
C ARG A 134 10.68 -9.18 -15.45
N ARG A 135 11.36 -8.48 -16.36
CA ARG A 135 11.59 -7.03 -16.29
C ARG A 135 10.83 -6.37 -17.42
N THR A 136 9.89 -5.51 -17.07
CA THR A 136 9.00 -4.83 -18.01
C THR A 136 9.36 -3.36 -18.18
N SER A 137 10.11 -2.77 -17.25
CA SER A 137 10.54 -1.37 -17.27
C SER A 137 11.98 -1.21 -16.77
N VAL A 138 12.61 -0.09 -17.13
CA VAL A 138 13.95 0.33 -16.66
C VAL A 138 13.99 1.79 -16.20
N HIS A 139 12.83 2.44 -16.03
CA HIS A 139 12.74 3.91 -15.93
C HIS A 139 12.34 4.44 -14.56
N LEU A 140 12.05 3.59 -13.57
CA LEU A 140 11.53 4.06 -12.29
C LEU A 140 12.50 5.02 -11.57
N MET A 141 13.79 4.70 -11.54
CA MET A 141 14.78 5.55 -10.86
C MET A 141 14.91 6.91 -11.54
N ASP A 142 14.93 6.96 -12.88
CA ASP A 142 14.98 8.21 -13.65
C ASP A 142 13.71 9.05 -13.43
N VAL A 143 12.53 8.41 -13.38
CA VAL A 143 11.27 9.10 -13.07
C VAL A 143 11.30 9.69 -11.67
N GLN A 144 11.75 8.95 -10.65
CA GLN A 144 11.86 9.44 -9.28
C GLN A 144 12.86 10.60 -9.17
N HIS A 145 13.97 10.51 -9.90
CA HIS A 145 14.94 11.59 -10.01
C HIS A 145 14.29 12.85 -10.60
N ALA A 146 13.59 12.73 -11.73
CA ALA A 146 12.89 13.85 -12.37
C ALA A 146 11.79 14.47 -11.49
N ILE A 147 11.04 13.67 -10.72
CA ILE A 147 10.04 14.16 -9.75
C ILE A 147 10.72 15.04 -8.70
N THR A 148 11.81 14.54 -8.09
CA THR A 148 12.47 15.22 -6.96
C THR A 148 13.26 16.47 -7.37
N HIS A 149 13.68 16.55 -8.62
CA HIS A 149 14.40 17.70 -9.19
C HIS A 149 13.51 18.61 -10.05
N HIS A 150 12.23 18.26 -10.21
CA HIS A 150 11.27 18.95 -11.06
C HIS A 150 11.73 19.12 -12.52
N HIS A 151 12.38 18.10 -13.08
CA HIS A 151 12.79 18.08 -14.48
C HIS A 151 11.63 17.70 -15.41
N LEU A 152 11.54 18.35 -16.56
CA LEU A 152 10.67 17.90 -17.64
C LEU A 152 11.19 16.60 -18.24
N CYS A 153 10.28 15.73 -18.67
CA CYS A 153 10.64 14.49 -19.32
C CYS A 153 9.98 14.37 -20.70
N HIS A 154 10.77 13.93 -21.68
CA HIS A 154 10.27 13.48 -22.96
C HIS A 154 10.08 11.95 -22.94
N LEU A 155 8.93 11.52 -23.45
CA LEU A 155 8.52 10.12 -23.54
C LEU A 155 8.19 9.76 -24.98
N ALA A 156 8.75 8.66 -25.49
CA ALA A 156 8.16 7.91 -26.58
C ALA A 156 7.29 6.79 -25.97
N TYR A 157 5.98 6.85 -26.18
CA TYR A 157 5.00 6.03 -25.46
C TYR A 157 4.06 5.27 -26.41
N VAL A 158 3.76 4.01 -26.07
CA VAL A 158 2.76 3.21 -26.79
C VAL A 158 1.51 3.05 -25.90
N SER A 159 0.38 3.62 -26.29
CA SER A 159 -0.88 3.49 -25.57
C SER A 159 -1.37 2.04 -25.50
N GLU A 160 -2.35 1.76 -24.64
CA GLU A 160 -3.02 0.45 -24.57
C GLU A 160 -3.54 -0.05 -25.93
N SER A 161 -4.14 0.85 -26.70
CA SER A 161 -4.61 0.62 -28.06
C SER A 161 -3.50 0.52 -29.13
N GLY A 162 -2.23 0.45 -28.73
CA GLY A 162 -1.09 0.32 -29.62
C GLY A 162 -0.63 1.61 -30.32
N HIS A 163 -1.24 2.76 -30.02
CA HIS A 163 -0.87 4.02 -30.65
C HIS A 163 0.45 4.56 -30.09
N ARG A 164 1.42 4.77 -30.98
CA ARG A 164 2.70 5.40 -30.65
C ARG A 164 2.54 6.90 -30.60
N SER A 165 3.19 7.52 -29.62
CA SER A 165 3.14 8.97 -29.47
C SER A 165 4.30 9.51 -28.66
N GLU A 166 4.70 10.74 -28.97
CA GLU A 166 5.67 11.48 -28.16
C GLU A 166 4.98 12.48 -27.24
N ARG A 167 5.50 12.63 -26.01
CA ARG A 167 4.93 13.48 -24.96
C ARG A 167 6.03 14.19 -24.21
N VAL A 168 5.79 15.45 -23.87
CA VAL A 168 6.54 16.15 -22.81
C VAL A 168 5.67 16.20 -21.58
N ILE A 169 6.20 15.72 -20.46
CA ILE A 169 5.47 15.58 -19.20
C ILE A 169 6.19 16.28 -18.05
N GLU A 170 5.41 16.68 -17.06
CA GLU A 170 5.83 17.13 -15.73
C GLU A 170 5.54 15.98 -14.76
N PRO A 171 6.54 15.13 -14.43
CA PRO A 171 6.34 14.00 -13.53
C PRO A 171 5.89 14.48 -12.14
N PHE A 172 4.83 13.88 -11.61
CA PHE A 172 4.23 14.30 -10.35
C PHE A 172 4.33 13.24 -9.26
N ALA A 173 3.94 12.00 -9.58
CA ALA A 173 3.94 10.91 -8.61
C ALA A 173 4.10 9.55 -9.30
N VAL A 174 4.51 8.54 -8.54
CA VAL A 174 4.55 7.15 -9.01
C VAL A 174 3.75 6.25 -8.07
N TYR A 175 3.08 5.26 -8.64
CA TYR A 175 2.43 4.18 -7.89
C TYR A 175 2.58 2.86 -8.65
N THR A 176 2.27 1.75 -7.99
CA THR A 176 2.30 0.41 -8.59
C THR A 176 0.91 -0.20 -8.62
N SER A 177 0.56 -0.87 -9.72
CA SER A 177 -0.69 -1.61 -9.89
C SER A 177 -0.46 -2.86 -10.71
N GLY A 178 -0.99 -4.01 -10.28
CA GLY A 178 -0.74 -5.30 -10.93
C GLY A 178 0.75 -5.63 -11.11
N GLY A 179 1.62 -5.07 -10.26
CA GLY A 179 3.09 -5.18 -10.33
C GLY A 179 3.77 -4.42 -11.47
N ASN A 180 3.09 -3.47 -12.10
CA ASN A 180 3.68 -2.49 -13.02
C ASN A 180 3.69 -1.11 -12.40
N TRP A 181 4.76 -0.36 -12.64
CA TRP A 181 4.88 1.03 -12.19
C TRP A 181 4.18 1.98 -13.15
N ILE A 182 3.54 2.98 -12.57
CA ILE A 182 2.78 4.00 -13.28
C ILE A 182 3.23 5.36 -12.78
N VAL A 183 3.59 6.25 -13.69
CA VAL A 183 3.83 7.66 -13.39
C VAL A 183 2.58 8.48 -13.69
N ILE A 184 2.13 9.25 -12.71
CA ILE A 184 1.16 10.33 -12.87
C ILE A 184 1.96 11.57 -13.25
N ALA A 185 1.60 12.21 -14.34
CA ALA A 185 2.30 13.39 -14.82
C ALA A 185 1.37 14.34 -15.56
N ARG A 186 1.63 15.65 -15.48
CA ARG A 186 0.92 16.62 -16.31
C ARG A 186 1.51 16.59 -17.72
N CYS A 187 0.70 16.20 -18.69
CA CYS A 187 1.09 16.14 -20.08
C CYS A 187 0.94 17.53 -20.72
N ARG A 188 2.05 18.19 -21.07
CA ARG A 188 2.02 19.53 -21.68
C ARG A 188 1.26 19.54 -23.00
N THR A 189 1.42 18.50 -23.81
CA THR A 189 0.73 18.36 -25.10
C THR A 189 -0.80 18.29 -24.96
N LYS A 190 -1.31 17.83 -23.81
CA LYS A 190 -2.75 17.71 -23.53
C LYS A 190 -3.24 18.66 -22.45
N ALA A 191 -2.35 19.48 -21.89
CA ALA A 191 -2.58 20.41 -20.79
C ALA A 191 -3.24 19.79 -19.54
N ASP A 192 -3.08 18.48 -19.31
CA ASP A 192 -3.84 17.74 -18.29
C ASP A 192 -3.03 16.58 -17.67
N PHE A 193 -3.40 16.15 -16.46
CA PHE A 193 -2.79 15.03 -15.76
C PHE A 193 -3.17 13.69 -16.40
N ARG A 194 -2.17 12.83 -16.58
CA ARG A 194 -2.33 11.50 -17.16
C ARG A 194 -1.44 10.49 -16.47
N ALA A 195 -1.87 9.24 -16.50
CA ALA A 195 -1.12 8.10 -16.04
C ALA A 195 -0.40 7.41 -17.20
N PHE A 196 0.88 7.12 -17.04
CA PHE A 196 1.72 6.43 -18.02
C PHE A 196 2.34 5.21 -17.35
N ARG A 197 2.09 4.01 -17.89
CA ARG A 197 2.72 2.79 -17.39
C ARG A 197 4.16 2.73 -17.87
N LEU A 198 5.12 2.49 -16.97
CA LEU A 198 6.53 2.53 -17.33
C LEU A 198 6.92 1.42 -18.32
N ASP A 199 6.23 0.28 -18.29
CA ASP A 199 6.45 -0.83 -19.22
C ASP A 199 6.06 -0.55 -20.67
N ARG A 200 5.35 0.56 -20.92
CA ARG A 200 4.94 1.00 -22.25
C ARG A 200 5.74 2.19 -22.77
N ILE A 201 6.72 2.66 -21.99
CA ILE A 201 7.68 3.67 -22.41
C ILE A 201 8.72 2.96 -23.28
N GLN A 202 8.86 3.44 -24.52
CA GLN A 202 9.87 2.97 -25.46
C GLN A 202 11.18 3.74 -25.32
N GLN A 203 11.07 5.01 -24.93
CA GLN A 203 12.20 5.88 -24.65
C GLN A 203 11.81 6.90 -23.58
N PHE A 204 12.70 7.11 -22.62
CA PHE A 204 12.59 8.12 -21.57
C PHE A 204 13.81 9.03 -21.65
N ARG A 205 13.61 10.34 -21.56
CA ARG A 205 14.71 11.32 -21.49
C ARG A 205 14.32 12.46 -20.57
N GLU A 206 15.13 12.70 -19.55
CA GLU A 206 15.08 13.96 -18.79
C GLU A 206 15.60 15.12 -19.64
N LEU A 207 14.91 16.24 -19.57
CA LEU A 207 15.26 17.49 -20.23
C LEU A 207 15.94 18.41 -19.23
N ALA A 208 16.75 19.36 -19.71
CA ALA A 208 17.39 20.37 -18.86
C ALA A 208 16.39 21.40 -18.31
N GLU A 209 15.20 21.48 -18.91
CA GLU A 209 14.12 22.36 -18.50
C GLU A 209 13.42 21.84 -17.25
N HIS A 210 13.02 22.76 -16.37
CA HIS A 210 12.34 22.46 -15.13
C HIS A 210 10.87 22.91 -15.19
N PHE A 211 10.03 22.37 -14.31
CA PHE A 211 8.67 22.83 -14.08
C PHE A 211 8.48 23.31 -12.65
N GLU A 212 7.48 24.16 -12.46
CA GLU A 212 7.11 24.63 -11.12
C GLU A 212 6.42 23.50 -10.35
N PRO A 213 6.82 23.23 -9.09
CA PRO A 213 6.20 22.18 -8.28
C PRO A 213 4.68 22.32 -8.22
N HIS A 214 3.99 21.21 -8.47
CA HIS A 214 2.53 21.20 -8.41
C HIS A 214 2.05 21.46 -6.97
N ARG A 215 1.10 22.40 -6.81
CA ARG A 215 0.55 22.78 -5.49
C ARG A 215 -0.33 21.70 -4.85
N MET A 216 -0.75 20.72 -5.63
CA MET A 216 -1.65 19.64 -5.23
C MET A 216 -0.84 18.48 -4.65
N THR A 217 -1.35 17.83 -3.60
CA THR A 217 -0.73 16.60 -3.08
C THR A 217 -1.16 15.36 -3.88
N LEU A 218 -0.41 14.26 -3.79
CA LEU A 218 -0.86 12.99 -4.39
C LEU A 218 -2.22 12.56 -3.83
N GLU A 219 -2.46 12.77 -2.53
CA GLU A 219 -3.74 12.46 -1.91
C GLU A 219 -4.88 13.31 -2.50
N ASP A 220 -4.67 14.61 -2.68
CA ASP A 220 -5.66 15.49 -3.31
C ASP A 220 -5.93 15.09 -4.77
N TYR A 221 -4.90 14.72 -5.52
CA TYR A 221 -5.06 14.19 -6.88
C TYR A 221 -5.91 12.92 -6.89
N LEU A 222 -5.59 11.95 -6.03
CA LEU A 222 -6.35 10.70 -5.91
C LEU A 222 -7.79 10.98 -5.45
N ARG A 223 -8.00 11.94 -4.55
CA ARG A 223 -9.32 12.39 -4.10
C ARG A 223 -10.11 13.03 -5.23
N GLU A 224 -9.48 13.85 -6.08
CA GLU A 224 -10.12 14.49 -7.23
C GLU A 224 -10.43 13.51 -8.35
N CYS A 225 -9.52 12.56 -8.62
CA CYS A 225 -9.82 11.43 -9.49
C CYS A 225 -11.06 10.69 -9.00
N ARG A 226 -11.12 10.33 -7.70
CA ARG A 226 -12.30 9.70 -7.10
C ARG A 226 -13.58 10.51 -7.37
N LYS A 227 -13.57 11.84 -7.20
CA LYS A 227 -14.74 12.69 -7.49
C LYS A 227 -15.16 12.70 -8.97
N ASN A 228 -14.22 12.72 -9.90
CA ASN A 228 -14.52 12.70 -11.34
C ASN A 228 -15.01 11.33 -11.83
N TYR A 229 -14.59 10.24 -11.19
CA TYR A 229 -15.15 8.91 -11.43
C TYR A 229 -16.62 8.78 -10.97
N TYR A 230 -17.09 9.63 -10.04
CA TYR A 230 -18.49 9.66 -9.57
C TYR A 230 -19.39 10.68 -10.31
N ARG A 231 -18.92 11.38 -11.34
CA ARG A 231 -19.68 12.47 -12.03
C ARG A 231 -20.07 12.23 -13.49
N THR A 232 -19.74 11.09 -14.08
CA THR A 232 -20.20 10.71 -15.44
C THR A 232 -20.87 9.34 -15.37
N PRO A 233 -22.21 9.26 -15.38
CA PRO A 233 -22.94 7.99 -15.30
C PRO A 233 -22.68 7.05 -16.48
N ASP A 234 -22.19 7.55 -17.62
CA ASP A 234 -21.92 6.74 -18.81
C ASP A 234 -20.67 7.27 -19.55
N ILE A 235 -19.52 6.61 -19.35
CA ILE A 235 -18.45 6.31 -20.33
C ILE A 235 -17.38 5.53 -19.56
N GLY A 236 -17.34 4.21 -19.79
CA GLY A 236 -16.19 3.38 -19.45
C GLY A 236 -15.08 3.55 -20.50
N LEU A 237 -13.82 3.58 -20.06
CA LEU A 237 -12.62 3.36 -20.86
C LEU A 237 -11.46 3.03 -19.89
N SER A 238 -10.82 1.86 -19.90
CA SER A 238 -10.65 0.88 -20.97
C SER A 238 -10.71 -0.58 -20.50
N LEU A 239 -11.70 -1.31 -21.01
CA LEU A 239 -11.45 -2.64 -21.58
C LEU A 239 -12.07 -2.66 -22.98
N ARG A 240 -11.29 -2.31 -24.00
CA ARG A 240 -11.45 -2.94 -25.31
C ARG A 240 -10.22 -3.78 -25.57
N GLY A 241 -10.42 -5.09 -25.42
CA GLY A 241 -9.60 -6.10 -26.08
C GLY A 241 -8.81 -7.03 -25.16
N GLY A 242 -9.52 -7.84 -24.37
CA GLY A 242 -8.99 -9.04 -23.73
C GLY A 242 -10.11 -9.72 -22.96
N ASN A 243 -10.81 -10.67 -23.60
CA ASN A 243 -11.94 -11.42 -23.06
C ASN A 243 -11.71 -11.97 -21.64
N PHE A 244 -12.83 -12.26 -20.96
CA PHE A 244 -13.07 -12.79 -19.60
C PHE A 244 -13.41 -11.67 -18.59
N GLY A 245 -14.62 -11.53 -18.05
CA GLY A 245 -15.80 -12.38 -18.08
C GLY A 245 -16.93 -11.78 -18.90
N ALA A 246 -17.77 -12.65 -19.43
CA ALA A 246 -19.10 -12.27 -19.84
C ALA A 246 -19.76 -11.50 -18.67
N SER A 247 -20.65 -10.55 -18.98
CA SER A 247 -21.83 -10.36 -18.13
C SER A 247 -22.34 -11.74 -17.73
N PRO A 248 -22.89 -11.96 -16.54
CA PRO A 248 -23.56 -13.23 -16.27
C PRO A 248 -24.67 -13.35 -17.31
N LYS A 249 -24.38 -14.01 -18.45
CA LYS A 249 -25.38 -14.75 -19.18
C LYS A 249 -25.96 -15.67 -18.12
N ASN A 250 -27.26 -15.87 -18.16
CA ASN A 250 -28.05 -16.74 -17.30
C ASN A 250 -27.59 -18.23 -17.27
N GLU A 251 -26.33 -18.53 -17.59
CA GLU A 251 -25.75 -19.86 -17.73
C GLU A 251 -25.06 -20.36 -16.44
N ASP A 252 -24.77 -19.51 -15.44
CA ASP A 252 -24.10 -19.90 -14.16
C ASP A 252 -24.92 -19.58 -12.88
N MET A 253 -26.25 -19.47 -12.96
CA MET A 253 -27.09 -19.31 -11.76
C MET A 253 -27.39 -20.69 -11.15
N THR A 254 -26.80 -20.99 -10.00
CA THR A 254 -27.11 -22.20 -9.22
C THR A 254 -27.89 -21.82 -7.96
N THR A 255 -29.01 -22.50 -7.72
CA THR A 255 -29.73 -22.41 -6.45
C THR A 255 -29.20 -23.43 -5.46
N GLN A 256 -29.00 -23.03 -4.21
CA GLN A 256 -28.57 -23.91 -3.14
C GLN A 256 -29.39 -23.71 -1.87
N GLN A 257 -29.51 -24.77 -1.08
CA GLN A 257 -30.13 -24.72 0.24
C GLN A 257 -29.09 -24.31 1.28
N ILE A 258 -29.37 -23.27 2.05
CA ILE A 258 -28.49 -22.77 3.12
C ILE A 258 -29.24 -22.85 4.45
N SER A 259 -28.61 -23.41 5.48
CA SER A 259 -29.13 -23.40 6.85
C SER A 259 -29.01 -22.02 7.46
N ASP A 260 -29.78 -21.73 8.51
CA ASP A 260 -29.59 -20.49 9.25
C ASP A 260 -28.19 -20.39 9.87
N PHE A 261 -27.70 -19.16 10.03
CA PHE A 261 -26.43 -18.92 10.70
C PHE A 261 -26.36 -17.54 11.34
N PRO A 262 -25.69 -17.41 12.50
CA PRO A 262 -25.56 -16.12 13.19
C PRO A 262 -24.39 -15.30 12.65
N VAL A 263 -24.61 -13.99 12.53
CA VAL A 263 -23.61 -12.98 12.13
C VAL A 263 -23.59 -11.86 13.16
N VAL A 264 -22.39 -11.45 13.56
CA VAL A 264 -22.16 -10.26 14.39
C VAL A 264 -21.32 -9.26 13.62
N GLY A 265 -21.76 -8.00 13.59
CA GLY A 265 -21.13 -6.95 12.82
C GLY A 265 -21.56 -5.55 13.24
N ILE A 266 -21.22 -4.56 12.42
CA ILE A 266 -21.76 -3.20 12.53
C ILE A 266 -22.81 -2.99 11.44
N SER A 267 -23.80 -2.15 11.73
CA SER A 267 -24.97 -2.02 10.87
C SER A 267 -25.30 -0.59 10.50
N VAL A 268 -26.05 -0.45 9.40
CA VAL A 268 -26.68 0.79 8.96
C VAL A 268 -28.00 0.46 8.27
N ARG A 269 -29.03 1.27 8.49
CA ARG A 269 -30.27 1.20 7.71
C ARG A 269 -30.18 2.20 6.57
N THR A 270 -30.48 1.74 5.36
CA THR A 270 -30.36 2.52 4.11
C THR A 270 -31.37 2.02 3.08
N SER A 271 -31.46 2.69 1.93
CA SER A 271 -32.34 2.34 0.82
C SER A 271 -31.63 2.57 -0.51
N ASN A 272 -31.95 1.77 -1.54
CA ASN A 272 -31.46 2.02 -2.91
C ASN A 272 -32.23 3.13 -3.65
N ALA A 273 -33.20 3.79 -3.01
CA ALA A 273 -33.86 4.98 -3.58
C ALA A 273 -32.87 6.13 -3.81
N ASP A 274 -31.83 6.21 -2.96
CA ASP A 274 -30.62 7.00 -3.21
C ASP A 274 -29.41 6.06 -3.22
N PRO A 275 -29.02 5.52 -4.40
CA PRO A 275 -27.90 4.59 -4.52
C PRO A 275 -26.58 5.18 -4.05
N GLN A 276 -26.42 6.52 -4.11
CA GLN A 276 -25.20 7.18 -3.70
C GLN A 276 -25.11 7.24 -2.18
N ALA A 277 -26.20 7.59 -1.51
CA ALA A 277 -26.29 7.55 -0.05
C ALA A 277 -26.10 6.12 0.48
N ALA A 278 -26.71 5.13 -0.18
CA ALA A 278 -26.54 3.72 0.18
C ALA A 278 -25.08 3.25 0.05
N ALA A 279 -24.44 3.53 -1.09
CA ALA A 279 -23.03 3.19 -1.30
C ALA A 279 -22.11 3.87 -0.28
N ALA A 280 -22.37 5.14 0.06
CA ALA A 280 -21.60 5.86 1.07
C ALA A 280 -21.80 5.27 2.49
N ALA A 281 -23.04 4.93 2.86
CA ALA A 281 -23.36 4.32 4.14
C ALA A 281 -22.70 2.94 4.31
N ILE A 282 -22.82 2.08 3.29
CA ILE A 282 -22.21 0.74 3.28
C ILE A 282 -20.68 0.84 3.24
N GLY A 283 -20.12 1.75 2.44
CA GLY A 283 -18.68 2.03 2.43
C GLY A 283 -18.16 2.51 3.79
N GLY A 284 -18.96 3.27 4.54
CA GLY A 284 -18.66 3.68 5.91
C GLY A 284 -18.56 2.48 6.88
N LEU A 285 -19.36 1.43 6.69
CA LEU A 285 -19.21 0.19 7.46
C LEU A 285 -17.86 -0.47 7.18
N TRP A 286 -17.47 -0.59 5.90
CA TRP A 286 -16.16 -1.17 5.55
C TRP A 286 -14.99 -0.40 6.15
N GLN A 287 -15.03 0.94 6.08
CA GLN A 287 -14.00 1.78 6.69
C GLN A 287 -13.91 1.57 8.20
N ARG A 288 -15.03 1.51 8.91
CA ARG A 288 -15.03 1.31 10.36
C ARG A 288 -14.61 -0.10 10.75
N LEU A 289 -15.14 -1.13 10.09
CA LEU A 289 -14.85 -2.53 10.42
C LEU A 289 -13.36 -2.86 10.24
N LEU A 290 -12.75 -2.40 9.14
CA LEU A 290 -11.35 -2.68 8.80
C LEU A 290 -10.37 -1.61 9.32
N GLY A 291 -10.76 -0.34 9.30
CA GLY A 291 -9.90 0.79 9.66
C GLY A 291 -9.80 1.03 11.17
N ASP A 292 -10.90 0.92 11.89
CA ASP A 292 -10.94 1.16 13.35
C ASP A 292 -10.65 -0.10 14.17
N ASN A 293 -10.18 -1.18 13.50
CA ASN A 293 -9.88 -2.48 14.09
C ASN A 293 -11.07 -3.11 14.86
N LEU A 294 -12.32 -2.73 14.55
CA LEU A 294 -13.53 -3.25 15.20
C LEU A 294 -13.70 -4.75 15.00
N ALA A 295 -13.15 -5.28 13.90
CA ALA A 295 -13.11 -6.71 13.65
C ALA A 295 -12.53 -7.50 14.84
N THR A 296 -11.53 -7.00 15.57
CA THR A 296 -10.93 -7.75 16.69
C THR A 296 -11.82 -7.84 17.93
N GLN A 297 -12.88 -7.03 18.00
CA GLN A 297 -13.79 -7.00 19.14
C GLN A 297 -14.91 -8.04 19.03
N ILE A 298 -15.13 -8.62 17.85
CA ILE A 298 -16.18 -9.63 17.63
C ILE A 298 -15.67 -10.99 18.14
N PRO A 299 -16.28 -11.56 19.21
CA PRO A 299 -15.86 -12.84 19.76
C PRO A 299 -16.40 -14.02 18.94
N ASN A 300 -15.87 -15.22 19.19
CA ASN A 300 -16.44 -16.49 18.71
C ASN A 300 -16.63 -16.59 17.18
N LYS A 301 -15.80 -15.90 16.40
CA LYS A 301 -15.81 -16.02 14.94
C LYS A 301 -15.54 -17.45 14.52
N VAL A 302 -16.30 -17.92 13.53
CA VAL A 302 -16.06 -19.23 12.92
C VAL A 302 -14.73 -19.21 12.15
N ASP A 303 -14.51 -18.15 11.37
CA ASP A 303 -13.29 -17.94 10.60
C ASP A 303 -13.10 -16.44 10.24
N GLY A 304 -12.18 -16.16 9.31
CA GLY A 304 -11.87 -14.81 8.83
C GLY A 304 -12.75 -14.29 7.68
N THR A 305 -13.79 -15.01 7.28
CA THR A 305 -14.69 -14.63 6.18
C THR A 305 -15.60 -13.49 6.60
N ILE A 306 -15.64 -12.42 5.79
CA ILE A 306 -16.51 -11.28 6.04
C ILE A 306 -17.82 -11.46 5.28
N TYR A 307 -18.92 -11.17 5.94
CA TYR A 307 -20.27 -11.20 5.39
C TYR A 307 -20.83 -9.78 5.36
N CYS A 308 -21.36 -9.36 4.21
CA CYS A 308 -22.23 -8.18 4.09
C CYS A 308 -23.65 -8.67 3.90
N VAL A 309 -24.49 -8.56 4.93
CA VAL A 309 -25.85 -9.09 4.95
C VAL A 309 -26.85 -7.96 4.79
N TYR A 310 -27.80 -8.13 3.87
CA TYR A 310 -28.94 -7.26 3.63
C TYR A 310 -30.20 -7.98 4.11
N THR A 311 -30.92 -7.41 5.07
CA THR A 311 -32.07 -8.04 5.73
C THR A 311 -33.09 -6.99 6.16
N ASP A 312 -34.22 -7.44 6.69
CA ASP A 312 -35.29 -6.58 7.23
C ASP A 312 -35.78 -5.56 6.19
N TYR A 313 -35.93 -6.02 4.95
CA TYR A 313 -36.46 -5.24 3.84
C TYR A 313 -37.89 -4.77 4.15
N GLU A 314 -38.16 -3.49 3.91
CA GLU A 314 -39.50 -2.92 4.05
C GLU A 314 -40.44 -3.40 2.93
N SER A 315 -39.92 -3.52 1.71
CA SER A 315 -40.70 -3.94 0.55
C SER A 315 -39.83 -4.74 -0.44
N ASP A 316 -39.25 -4.08 -1.43
CA ASP A 316 -38.37 -4.67 -2.43
C ASP A 316 -36.95 -4.08 -2.34
N HIS A 317 -36.18 -4.18 -3.43
CA HIS A 317 -34.83 -3.63 -3.48
C HIS A 317 -34.77 -2.10 -3.41
N THR A 318 -35.88 -1.38 -3.58
CA THR A 318 -35.96 0.09 -3.48
C THR A 318 -36.39 0.57 -2.08
N GLY A 319 -37.02 -0.29 -1.28
CA GLY A 319 -37.40 0.00 0.11
C GLY A 319 -36.20 0.13 1.05
N GLU A 320 -36.44 0.55 2.29
CA GLU A 320 -35.39 0.51 3.32
C GLU A 320 -35.03 -0.91 3.72
N TYR A 321 -33.75 -1.14 4.01
CA TYR A 321 -33.22 -2.41 4.51
C TYR A 321 -32.12 -2.17 5.53
N LEU A 322 -31.91 -3.16 6.40
CA LEU A 322 -30.77 -3.21 7.31
C LEU A 322 -29.59 -3.86 6.59
N THR A 323 -28.44 -3.18 6.58
CA THR A 323 -27.17 -3.79 6.19
C THR A 323 -26.35 -4.08 7.44
N VAL A 324 -25.85 -5.31 7.58
CA VAL A 324 -24.93 -5.73 8.65
C VAL A 324 -23.64 -6.25 8.01
N LEU A 325 -22.51 -5.58 8.31
CA LEU A 325 -21.19 -5.99 7.86
C LEU A 325 -20.41 -6.61 9.03
N GLY A 326 -20.04 -7.88 8.92
CA GLY A 326 -19.46 -8.60 10.05
C GLY A 326 -18.95 -10.00 9.74
N TYR A 327 -18.91 -10.84 10.77
CA TYR A 327 -18.39 -12.20 10.71
C TYR A 327 -19.45 -13.19 11.18
N ARG A 328 -19.44 -14.39 10.59
CA ARG A 328 -20.17 -15.51 11.16
C ARG A 328 -19.59 -15.89 12.52
N VAL A 329 -20.45 -16.09 13.50
CA VAL A 329 -20.07 -16.49 14.87
C VAL A 329 -20.66 -17.85 15.21
N THR A 330 -20.22 -18.46 16.32
CA THR A 330 -20.82 -19.72 16.80
C THR A 330 -22.07 -19.51 17.66
N SER A 331 -22.23 -18.33 18.28
CA SER A 331 -23.39 -17.95 19.10
C SER A 331 -23.58 -16.42 19.15
N LEU A 332 -24.81 -15.96 19.39
CA LEU A 332 -25.18 -14.56 19.63
C LEU A 332 -25.23 -14.17 21.12
N ASP A 333 -24.78 -15.03 22.03
CA ASP A 333 -24.88 -14.76 23.48
C ASP A 333 -23.98 -13.61 23.97
N ALA A 334 -22.98 -13.22 23.17
CA ALA A 334 -21.96 -12.23 23.54
C ALA A 334 -21.74 -11.19 22.43
N VAL A 335 -22.80 -10.50 22.00
CA VAL A 335 -22.70 -9.37 21.08
C VAL A 335 -22.08 -8.17 21.82
N PRO A 336 -20.92 -7.63 21.38
CA PRO A 336 -20.31 -6.48 22.04
C PRO A 336 -21.17 -5.21 21.93
N GLU A 337 -21.01 -4.28 22.88
CA GLU A 337 -21.70 -2.98 22.83
C GLU A 337 -21.36 -2.23 21.54
N GLY A 338 -22.39 -1.69 20.87
CA GLY A 338 -22.24 -1.00 19.59
C GLY A 338 -22.21 -1.91 18.36
N PHE A 339 -22.34 -3.23 18.52
CA PHE A 339 -22.49 -4.20 17.44
C PHE A 339 -23.94 -4.67 17.31
N THR A 340 -24.25 -5.24 16.14
CA THR A 340 -25.54 -5.85 15.80
C THR A 340 -25.32 -7.34 15.58
N GLY A 341 -26.09 -8.16 16.29
CA GLY A 341 -26.15 -9.61 16.06
C GLY A 341 -27.45 -9.98 15.36
N ILE A 342 -27.37 -10.71 14.26
CA ILE A 342 -28.52 -11.21 13.50
C ILE A 342 -28.37 -12.69 13.22
N THR A 343 -29.50 -13.38 13.01
CA THR A 343 -29.51 -14.71 12.40
C THR A 343 -29.94 -14.55 10.96
N VAL A 344 -29.07 -14.90 10.01
CA VAL A 344 -29.45 -14.99 8.61
C VAL A 344 -30.38 -16.19 8.46
N PRO A 345 -31.64 -16.01 8.01
CA PRO A 345 -32.58 -17.11 7.89
C PRO A 345 -32.15 -18.09 6.81
N GLY A 346 -32.23 -19.39 7.12
CA GLY A 346 -32.01 -20.44 6.14
C GLY A 346 -33.11 -20.46 5.06
N GLY A 347 -32.80 -21.03 3.91
CA GLY A 347 -33.69 -21.03 2.75
C GLY A 347 -32.97 -21.42 1.46
N GLN A 348 -33.67 -21.21 0.35
CA GLN A 348 -33.11 -21.38 -0.98
C GLN A 348 -32.49 -20.05 -1.43
N PHE A 349 -31.24 -20.10 -1.90
CA PHE A 349 -30.51 -18.94 -2.36
C PHE A 349 -29.98 -19.17 -3.78
N ALA A 350 -30.21 -18.21 -4.67
CA ALA A 350 -29.53 -18.14 -5.96
C ALA A 350 -28.13 -17.58 -5.74
N GLN A 351 -27.11 -18.31 -6.19
CA GLN A 351 -25.71 -17.91 -6.09
C GLN A 351 -25.26 -17.24 -7.38
N PHE A 352 -24.59 -16.10 -7.21
CA PHE A 352 -23.87 -15.38 -8.25
C PHE A 352 -22.42 -15.23 -7.81
N THR A 353 -21.51 -15.16 -8.77
CA THR A 353 -20.11 -14.88 -8.50
C THR A 353 -19.67 -13.71 -9.36
N CYS A 354 -19.10 -12.69 -8.74
CA CYS A 354 -18.48 -11.58 -9.44
C CYS A 354 -16.96 -11.63 -9.26
N LYS A 355 -16.22 -11.33 -10.34
CA LYS A 355 -14.76 -11.34 -10.35
C LYS A 355 -14.25 -10.04 -10.89
N GLY A 356 -13.36 -9.38 -10.16
CA GLY A 356 -12.75 -8.13 -10.60
C GLY A 356 -12.26 -7.26 -9.46
N ASP A 357 -12.09 -5.98 -9.76
CA ASP A 357 -11.57 -5.02 -8.80
C ASP A 357 -12.69 -4.47 -7.91
N LEU A 358 -12.61 -4.71 -6.59
CA LEU A 358 -13.57 -4.22 -5.60
C LEU A 358 -13.64 -2.69 -5.58
N GLN A 359 -12.56 -2.00 -5.92
CA GLN A 359 -12.51 -0.54 -5.98
C GLN A 359 -13.09 0.02 -7.29
N GLN A 360 -13.33 -0.83 -8.29
CA GLN A 360 -13.98 -0.47 -9.56
C GLN A 360 -15.48 -0.83 -9.57
N GLY A 361 -16.06 -1.12 -8.39
CA GLY A 361 -17.51 -1.32 -8.25
C GLY A 361 -18.01 -2.65 -8.81
N VAL A 362 -17.15 -3.67 -8.92
CA VAL A 362 -17.53 -4.99 -9.47
C VAL A 362 -18.73 -5.62 -8.75
N VAL A 363 -18.81 -5.47 -7.43
CA VAL A 363 -19.92 -6.00 -6.60
C VAL A 363 -21.20 -5.19 -6.85
N TYR A 364 -21.09 -3.86 -6.95
CA TYR A 364 -22.24 -3.01 -7.26
C TYR A 364 -22.80 -3.30 -8.67
N GLN A 365 -21.92 -3.52 -9.65
CA GLN A 365 -22.35 -3.90 -11.00
C GLN A 365 -23.07 -5.26 -10.99
N ALA A 366 -22.56 -6.24 -10.24
CA ALA A 366 -23.23 -7.54 -10.08
C ALA A 366 -24.62 -7.38 -9.46
N TRP A 367 -24.79 -6.53 -8.44
CA TRP A 367 -26.10 -6.21 -7.89
C TRP A 367 -27.04 -5.56 -8.90
N ARG A 368 -26.55 -4.63 -9.71
CA ARG A 368 -27.35 -4.03 -10.79
C ARG A 368 -27.83 -5.08 -11.79
N ASP A 369 -26.97 -6.02 -12.15
CA ASP A 369 -27.32 -7.11 -13.06
C ASP A 369 -28.36 -8.03 -12.41
N ILE A 370 -28.20 -8.37 -11.13
CA ILE A 370 -29.16 -9.17 -10.34
C ILE A 370 -30.52 -8.47 -10.26
N TRP A 371 -30.56 -7.17 -9.98
CA TRP A 371 -31.83 -6.42 -9.91
C TRP A 371 -32.56 -6.33 -11.25
N ALA A 372 -31.84 -6.49 -12.36
CA ALA A 372 -32.42 -6.53 -13.70
C ALA A 372 -32.96 -7.92 -14.10
N THR A 373 -32.76 -8.95 -13.27
CA THR A 373 -33.32 -10.29 -13.49
C THR A 373 -34.77 -10.41 -13.05
N ASP A 374 -35.45 -11.46 -13.49
CA ASP A 374 -36.82 -11.84 -13.10
C ASP A 374 -36.86 -12.83 -11.91
N LEU A 375 -35.80 -12.86 -11.09
CA LEU A 375 -35.70 -13.71 -9.91
C LEU A 375 -36.92 -13.56 -8.98
N ASN A 376 -37.53 -14.68 -8.60
CA ASN A 376 -38.59 -14.73 -7.59
C ASN A 376 -38.01 -14.55 -6.18
N ARG A 377 -37.62 -13.33 -5.84
CA ARG A 377 -36.93 -13.00 -4.59
C ARG A 377 -37.85 -13.12 -3.38
N ALA A 378 -37.28 -13.67 -2.31
CA ALA A 378 -37.96 -13.82 -1.02
C ALA A 378 -37.86 -12.57 -0.13
N TYR A 379 -36.86 -11.70 -0.37
CA TYR A 379 -36.58 -10.49 0.43
C TYR A 379 -36.48 -10.74 1.95
N ARG A 380 -36.05 -11.96 2.34
CA ARG A 380 -35.80 -12.30 3.75
C ARG A 380 -34.40 -11.90 4.18
N ALA A 381 -33.42 -12.34 3.40
CA ALA A 381 -32.05 -11.90 3.52
C ALA A 381 -31.33 -12.16 2.19
N ASP A 382 -30.36 -11.32 1.87
CA ASP A 382 -29.37 -11.56 0.84
C ASP A 382 -27.99 -11.24 1.42
N PHE A 383 -26.92 -11.81 0.89
CA PHE A 383 -25.60 -11.54 1.44
C PHE A 383 -24.46 -11.76 0.46
N GLU A 384 -23.37 -11.04 0.72
CA GLU A 384 -22.09 -11.16 0.04
C GLU A 384 -21.09 -11.88 0.94
N VAL A 385 -20.23 -12.71 0.34
CA VAL A 385 -19.20 -13.47 1.05
C VAL A 385 -17.81 -13.08 0.54
N TYR A 386 -17.02 -12.51 1.45
CA TYR A 386 -15.65 -12.08 1.21
C TYR A 386 -14.67 -13.04 1.89
N GLY A 387 -14.46 -14.19 1.24
CA GLY A 387 -13.51 -15.22 1.69
C GLY A 387 -12.07 -14.98 1.22
N VAL A 388 -11.24 -16.03 1.25
CA VAL A 388 -9.82 -15.97 0.86
C VAL A 388 -9.61 -15.43 -0.57
N LYS A 389 -10.51 -15.76 -1.50
CA LYS A 389 -10.42 -15.29 -2.89
C LYS A 389 -10.75 -13.79 -3.05
N ALA A 390 -11.35 -13.16 -2.05
CA ALA A 390 -11.62 -11.72 -2.05
C ALA A 390 -10.46 -10.89 -1.44
N MET A 391 -9.42 -11.53 -0.89
CA MET A 391 -8.28 -10.84 -0.24
C MET A 391 -7.41 -10.04 -1.20
N ASN A 392 -7.42 -10.36 -2.50
CA ASN A 392 -6.79 -9.53 -3.52
C ASN A 392 -7.84 -8.57 -4.10
N PRO A 393 -7.89 -7.29 -3.67
CA PRO A 393 -8.95 -6.37 -4.07
C PRO A 393 -8.94 -6.06 -5.57
N GLN A 394 -7.83 -6.25 -6.29
CA GLN A 394 -7.74 -5.99 -7.74
C GLN A 394 -8.25 -7.15 -8.61
N ALA A 395 -8.40 -8.33 -8.03
CA ALA A 395 -8.86 -9.54 -8.71
C ALA A 395 -9.65 -10.41 -7.72
N ALA A 396 -10.56 -9.78 -6.99
CA ALA A 396 -11.37 -10.42 -5.97
C ALA A 396 -12.43 -11.28 -6.65
N GLU A 397 -12.72 -12.43 -6.04
CA GLU A 397 -13.90 -13.24 -6.34
C GLU A 397 -14.83 -13.16 -5.13
N VAL A 398 -16.01 -12.58 -5.33
CA VAL A 398 -17.04 -12.40 -4.29
C VAL A 398 -18.30 -13.16 -4.72
N GLU A 399 -18.81 -13.96 -3.79
CA GLU A 399 -20.05 -14.70 -3.96
C GLU A 399 -21.20 -13.88 -3.41
N ILE A 400 -22.30 -13.80 -4.16
CA ILE A 400 -23.53 -13.10 -3.79
C ILE A 400 -24.65 -14.13 -3.73
N PHE A 401 -25.38 -14.15 -2.63
CA PHE A 401 -26.46 -15.07 -2.37
C PHE A 401 -27.76 -14.28 -2.24
N VAL A 402 -28.72 -14.56 -3.12
CA VAL A 402 -30.00 -13.88 -3.17
C VAL A 402 -31.08 -14.85 -2.72
N GLY A 403 -31.81 -14.51 -1.66
CA GLY A 403 -32.90 -15.35 -1.15
C GLY A 403 -34.04 -15.42 -2.16
N VAL A 404 -34.47 -16.62 -2.51
CA VAL A 404 -35.55 -16.88 -3.48
C VAL A 404 -36.66 -17.71 -2.87
N ASN A 405 -37.88 -17.54 -3.36
CA ASN A 405 -38.99 -18.41 -3.03
C ASN A 405 -38.85 -19.73 -3.81
N ALA A 406 -39.16 -20.84 -3.13
CA ALA A 406 -39.13 -22.19 -3.70
C ALA A 406 -40.22 -22.43 -4.76
#